data_AF-A0A382T1P2-F1
#
_entry.id   AF-A0A382T1P2-F1
#
_cell.length_a   1.000
_cell.length_b   1.000
_cell.length_c   1.000
_cell.angle_alpha   90.00
_cell.angle_beta   90.00
_cell.angle_gamma   90.00
#
_symmetry.space_group_name_H-M   'P 1'
#
loop_
_entity.id
_entity.type
_entity.pdbx_description
1 polymer ?
#
loop_
_entity_poly.entity_id
_entity_poly.type
_entity_poly.pdbx_seq_one_letter_code
_entity_poly.pdbx_strand_id
1 'polypeptide(L)'
;TNGPVKRHPIFEKDVTKLGNTESSNFLTRLSHSGSYMLLTCMTIIGPSWLVTHNNILLISIIIATIIICDVVVTVHDAIHYPSQYPRMQKQKWFQFLDNHHFIHHIDTEKNVNFLLPICDFLFGTIKLSLSVDEKRVYGTFNLAKQNPMGYSEPAKYVLQKIIDI
;
A
#
# COMPACT_ATOMS: atom_id res chain seq x y z
N THR A 1 -9.18 -18.71 0.41
CA THR A 1 -8.18 -17.63 0.32
C THR A 1 -7.83 -17.46 -1.15
N ASN A 2 -7.50 -16.26 -1.62
CA ASN A 2 -7.23 -15.98 -3.05
C ASN A 2 -5.83 -16.46 -3.52
N GLY A 3 -5.25 -17.47 -2.87
CA GLY A 3 -3.88 -17.92 -3.11
C GLY A 3 -2.81 -17.00 -2.50
N PRO A 4 -1.53 -17.22 -2.84
CA PRO A 4 -0.41 -16.36 -2.40
C PRO A 4 -0.48 -14.97 -3.05
N VAL A 5 0.08 -13.96 -2.37
CA VAL A 5 0.20 -12.58 -2.88
C VAL A 5 0.96 -12.56 -4.20
N LYS A 6 0.35 -12.00 -5.24
CA LYS A 6 1.01 -11.70 -6.52
C LYS A 6 1.17 -10.19 -6.69
N ARG A 7 2.37 -9.73 -7.04
CA ARG A 7 2.66 -8.30 -7.21
C ARG A 7 2.90 -8.01 -8.67
N HIS A 8 2.68 -6.76 -9.07
CA HIS A 8 3.05 -6.31 -10.39
C HIS A 8 4.58 -6.31 -10.53
N PRO A 9 5.17 -7.08 -11.47
CA PRO A 9 6.62 -7.16 -11.59
C PRO A 9 7.25 -5.83 -12.01
N ILE A 10 8.41 -5.49 -11.45
CA ILE A 10 9.14 -4.23 -11.72
C ILE A 10 9.40 -3.97 -13.21
N PHE A 11 9.55 -5.03 -14.01
CA PHE A 11 9.87 -4.92 -15.44
C PHE A 11 8.67 -5.15 -16.36
N GLU A 12 7.48 -5.42 -15.82
CA GLU A 12 6.27 -5.62 -16.61
C GLU A 12 5.61 -4.26 -16.87
N LYS A 13 5.29 -3.98 -18.14
CA LYS A 13 4.66 -2.71 -18.54
C LYS A 13 3.14 -2.82 -18.55
N ASP A 14 2.62 -4.03 -18.72
CA ASP A 14 1.19 -4.30 -18.67
C ASP A 14 0.72 -4.38 -17.22
N VAL A 15 0.03 -3.34 -16.77
CA VAL A 15 -0.50 -3.20 -15.41
C VAL A 15 -1.51 -4.27 -15.01
N THR A 16 -1.99 -5.07 -15.97
CA THR A 16 -2.92 -6.19 -15.72
C THR A 16 -2.22 -7.51 -15.44
N LYS A 17 -0.90 -7.58 -15.68
CA LYS A 17 -0.11 -8.80 -15.48
C LYS A 17 0.55 -8.83 -14.11
N LEU A 18 0.25 -9.89 -13.37
CA LEU A 18 0.81 -10.16 -12.06
C LEU A 18 1.97 -11.16 -12.15
N GLY A 19 2.90 -11.02 -11.21
CA GLY A 19 4.03 -11.93 -11.05
C GLY A 19 3.57 -13.33 -10.65
N ASN A 20 3.83 -14.29 -11.53
CA ASN A 20 3.41 -15.69 -11.33
C ASN A 20 4.46 -16.54 -10.61
N THR A 21 5.66 -16.00 -10.37
CA THR A 21 6.77 -16.71 -9.74
C THR A 21 7.11 -16.14 -8.36
N GLU A 22 7.62 -16.98 -7.47
CA GLU A 22 8.09 -16.55 -6.15
C GLU A 22 9.23 -15.54 -6.25
N SER A 23 10.13 -15.72 -7.23
CA SER A 23 11.27 -14.82 -7.48
C SER A 23 10.85 -13.42 -7.87
N SER A 24 9.85 -13.29 -8.74
CA SER A 24 9.30 -11.98 -9.16
C SER A 24 8.64 -11.26 -7.99
N ASN A 25 7.90 -12.01 -7.16
CA ASN A 25 7.26 -11.47 -5.96
C ASN A 25 8.28 -11.03 -4.90
N PHE A 26 9.33 -11.84 -4.69
CA PHE A 26 10.43 -11.51 -3.79
C PHE A 26 11.16 -10.25 -4.25
N LEU A 27 11.50 -10.16 -5.54
CA LEU A 27 12.21 -9.00 -6.10
C LEU A 27 11.38 -7.72 -5.98
N THR A 28 10.07 -7.81 -6.23
CA THR A 28 9.15 -6.66 -6.10
C THR A 28 9.03 -6.20 -4.64
N ARG A 29 8.98 -7.14 -3.69
CA ARG A 29 9.01 -6.82 -2.25
C ARG A 29 10.34 -6.20 -1.84
N LEU A 30 11.46 -6.74 -2.32
CA LEU A 30 12.78 -6.21 -2.06
C LEU A 30 12.93 -4.78 -2.61
N SER A 31 12.38 -4.50 -3.79
CA SER A 31 12.39 -3.17 -4.38
C SER A 31 11.59 -2.15 -3.56
N HIS A 32 10.38 -2.50 -3.12
CA HIS A 32 9.59 -1.64 -2.21
C HIS A 32 10.32 -1.40 -0.89
N SER A 33 10.83 -2.45 -0.25
CA SER A 33 11.57 -2.29 1.01
C SER A 33 12.85 -1.46 0.81
N GLY A 34 13.53 -1.65 -0.32
CA GLY A 34 14.75 -0.93 -0.68
C GLY A 34 14.52 0.57 -0.90
N SER A 35 13.43 0.97 -1.55
CA SER A 35 13.11 2.39 -1.76
C SER A 35 12.82 3.11 -0.44
N TYR A 36 12.04 2.49 0.46
CA TYR A 36 11.81 3.03 1.81
C TYR A 36 13.09 3.14 2.63
N MET A 37 13.94 2.11 2.56
CA MET A 37 15.22 2.09 3.27
C MET A 37 16.15 3.19 2.74
N LEU A 38 16.26 3.37 1.42
CA LEU A 38 17.10 4.40 0.82
C LEU A 38 16.68 5.81 1.26
N LEU A 39 15.38 6.10 1.19
CA LEU A 39 14.84 7.40 1.64
C LEU A 39 15.12 7.62 3.13
N THR A 40 14.89 6.60 3.96
CA THR A 40 15.14 6.66 5.41
C THR A 40 16.63 6.81 5.73
N CYS A 41 17.50 6.18 4.95
CA CYS A 41 18.94 6.35 5.06
C CYS A 41 19.36 7.80 4.85
N MET A 42 18.85 8.44 3.80
CA MET A 42 19.20 9.81 3.43
C MET A 42 18.61 10.87 4.37
N THR A 43 17.41 10.62 4.91
CA THR A 43 16.65 11.63 5.67
C THR A 43 16.73 11.46 7.18
N ILE A 44 16.94 10.24 7.68
CA ILE A 44 16.90 9.93 9.11
C ILE A 44 18.23 9.31 9.58
N ILE A 45 18.62 8.15 9.06
CA ILE A 45 19.74 7.37 9.61
C ILE A 45 21.07 8.14 9.49
N GLY A 46 21.41 8.60 8.28
CA GLY A 46 22.64 9.33 8.02
C GLY A 46 22.74 10.61 8.85
N PRO A 47 21.75 11.53 8.77
CA PRO A 47 21.74 12.74 9.59
C PRO A 47 21.79 12.46 11.10
N SER A 48 21.05 11.47 11.58
CA SER A 48 21.04 11.11 13.02
C SER A 48 22.43 10.70 13.50
N TRP A 49 23.14 9.88 12.73
CA TRP A 49 24.50 9.48 13.09
C TRP A 49 25.48 10.65 13.00
N LEU A 50 25.43 11.46 11.95
CA LEU A 50 26.30 12.64 11.78
C LEU A 50 26.16 13.65 12.92
N VAL A 51 24.96 13.81 13.49
CA VAL A 51 24.72 14.72 14.61
C VAL A 51 25.13 14.10 15.95
N THR A 52 24.78 12.83 16.18
CA THR A 52 24.87 12.23 17.52
C THR A 52 26.13 11.41 17.76
N HIS A 53 26.77 10.92 16.68
CA HIS A 53 27.87 9.95 16.73
C HIS A 53 27.59 8.72 17.62
N ASN A 54 26.30 8.38 17.81
CA ASN A 54 25.87 7.35 18.74
C ASN A 54 25.52 6.05 17.99
N ASN A 55 26.35 5.03 18.16
CA ASN A 55 26.19 3.74 17.49
C ASN A 55 24.98 2.94 17.99
N ILE A 56 24.58 3.10 19.26
CA ILE A 56 23.39 2.43 19.81
C ILE A 56 22.14 3.02 19.17
N LEU A 57 22.08 4.35 19.06
CA LEU A 57 20.98 5.02 18.39
C LEU A 57 20.91 4.62 16.91
N LEU A 58 22.06 4.59 16.22
CA LEU A 58 22.16 4.15 14.82
C LEU A 58 21.57 2.75 14.62
N ILE A 59 22.04 1.76 15.40
CA ILE A 59 21.56 0.37 15.31
C ILE A 59 20.06 0.30 15.62
N SER A 60 19.60 1.05 16.62
CA SER A 60 18.18 1.09 17.01
C SER A 60 17.30 1.63 15.88
N ILE A 61 17.72 2.70 15.18
CA ILE A 61 16.98 3.26 14.04
C ILE A 61 16.96 2.28 12.88
N ILE A 62 18.07 1.59 12.58
CA ILE A 62 18.14 0.58 11.52
C ILE A 62 17.14 -0.55 11.80
N ILE A 63 17.16 -1.10 13.02
CA ILE A 63 16.24 -2.18 13.42
C ILE A 63 14.79 -1.71 13.33
N ALA A 64 14.48 -0.51 13.85
CA ALA A 64 13.14 0.06 13.76
C ALA A 64 12.68 0.24 12.31
N THR A 65 13.57 0.69 11.42
CA THR A 65 13.28 0.88 10.00
C THR A 65 12.94 -0.45 9.33
N ILE A 66 13.70 -1.51 9.58
CA ILE A 66 13.43 -2.85 9.03
C ILE A 66 12.03 -3.33 9.46
N ILE A 67 11.70 -3.18 10.75
CA ILE A 67 10.38 -3.58 11.29
C ILE A 67 9.26 -2.76 10.64
N ILE A 68 9.41 -1.44 10.55
CA ILE A 68 8.40 -0.56 9.96
C ILE A 68 8.19 -0.88 8.48
N CYS A 69 9.25 -1.08 7.70
CA CYS A 69 9.16 -1.48 6.29
C CYS A 69 8.39 -2.81 6.14
N ASP A 70 8.68 -3.80 6.98
CA ASP A 70 8.00 -5.09 6.94
C ASP A 70 6.50 -4.97 7.27
N VAL A 71 6.16 -4.16 8.27
CA VAL A 71 4.77 -3.85 8.64
C VAL A 71 4.06 -3.14 7.48
N VAL A 72 4.64 -2.08 6.92
CA VAL A 72 4.07 -1.32 5.79
C VAL A 72 3.75 -2.26 4.62
N VAL A 73 4.72 -3.06 4.20
CA VAL A 73 4.54 -3.98 3.07
C VAL A 73 3.49 -5.04 3.39
N THR A 74 3.51 -5.63 4.59
CA THR A 74 2.56 -6.67 4.98
C THR A 74 1.12 -6.16 5.07
N VAL A 75 0.92 -4.97 5.64
CA VAL A 75 -0.42 -4.36 5.73
C VAL A 75 -0.91 -3.99 4.33
N HIS A 76 -0.04 -3.46 3.47
CA HIS A 76 -0.36 -3.15 2.08
C HIS A 76 -0.78 -4.39 1.30
N ASP A 77 0.02 -5.47 1.36
CA ASP A 77 -0.33 -6.75 0.75
C ASP A 77 -1.68 -7.28 1.26
N ALA A 78 -1.95 -7.18 2.57
CA ALA A 78 -3.20 -7.64 3.17
C ALA A 78 -4.44 -6.86 2.71
N ILE A 79 -4.28 -5.59 2.33
CA ILE A 79 -5.35 -4.76 1.76
C ILE A 79 -5.67 -5.23 0.34
N HIS A 80 -4.63 -5.49 -0.45
CA HIS A 80 -4.72 -5.98 -1.83
C HIS A 80 -5.18 -7.45 -1.93
N TYR A 81 -4.91 -8.28 -0.91
CA TYR A 81 -5.23 -9.70 -0.86
C TYR A 81 -6.21 -10.03 0.28
N PRO A 82 -7.53 -9.89 0.05
CA PRO A 82 -8.55 -10.25 1.03
C PRO A 82 -8.41 -11.70 1.50
N SER A 83 -8.77 -11.96 2.75
CA SER A 83 -8.76 -13.28 3.40
C SER A 83 -7.39 -13.89 3.75
N GLN A 84 -6.27 -13.23 3.43
CA GLN A 84 -4.95 -13.74 3.82
C GLN A 84 -4.66 -13.53 5.32
N TYR A 85 -5.15 -12.45 5.90
CA TYR A 85 -4.95 -12.12 7.32
C TYR A 85 -6.28 -11.83 8.04
N PRO A 86 -7.16 -12.83 8.26
CA PRO A 86 -8.52 -12.60 8.73
C PRO A 86 -8.64 -11.89 10.09
N ARG A 87 -7.68 -12.11 10.99
CA ARG A 87 -7.68 -11.46 12.32
C ARG A 87 -7.38 -9.96 12.22
N MET A 88 -6.43 -9.59 11.37
CA MET A 88 -6.05 -8.20 11.12
C MET A 88 -7.16 -7.48 10.34
N GLN A 89 -7.72 -8.12 9.31
CA GLN A 89 -8.77 -7.55 8.46
C GLN A 89 -10.08 -7.23 9.20
N LYS A 90 -10.32 -7.87 10.36
CA LYS A 90 -11.47 -7.58 11.24
C LYS A 90 -11.26 -6.38 12.15
N GLN A 91 -10.05 -5.86 12.28
CA GLN A 91 -9.77 -4.73 13.16
C GLN A 91 -10.27 -3.42 12.56
N LYS A 92 -10.84 -2.53 13.38
CA LYS A 92 -11.38 -1.23 12.93
C LYS A 92 -10.32 -0.34 12.26
N TRP A 93 -9.10 -0.33 12.80
CA TRP A 93 -8.00 0.43 12.23
C TRP A 93 -7.67 -0.09 10.82
N PHE A 94 -7.70 -1.41 10.60
CA PHE A 94 -7.43 -1.99 9.30
C PHE A 94 -8.55 -1.63 8.32
N GLN A 95 -9.81 -1.73 8.73
CA GLN A 95 -10.95 -1.34 7.89
C GLN A 95 -10.88 0.14 7.47
N PHE A 96 -10.41 1.01 8.36
CA PHE A 96 -10.13 2.40 8.01
C PHE A 96 -9.03 2.51 6.94
N LEU A 97 -7.88 1.85 7.13
CA LEU A 97 -6.78 1.88 6.16
C LEU A 97 -7.17 1.27 4.81
N ASP A 98 -7.95 0.20 4.81
CA ASP A 98 -8.44 -0.49 3.61
C ASP A 98 -9.33 0.45 2.77
N ASN A 99 -10.27 1.15 3.40
CA ASN A 99 -11.08 2.15 2.73
C ASN A 99 -10.28 3.41 2.33
N HIS A 100 -9.34 3.85 3.17
CA HIS A 100 -8.46 4.99 2.91
C HIS A 100 -7.62 4.75 1.65
N HIS A 101 -7.00 3.56 1.55
CA HIS A 101 -6.23 3.12 0.39
C HIS A 101 -7.12 2.93 -0.84
N PHE A 102 -8.33 2.37 -0.69
CA PHE A 102 -9.27 2.27 -1.81
C PHE A 102 -9.58 3.63 -2.45
N ILE A 103 -9.76 4.68 -1.65
CA ILE A 103 -9.97 6.03 -2.16
C ILE A 103 -8.74 6.56 -2.89
N HIS A 104 -7.53 6.27 -2.39
CA HIS A 104 -6.27 6.59 -3.06
C HIS A 104 -6.17 5.94 -4.46
N HIS A 105 -6.64 4.69 -4.61
CA HIS A 105 -6.69 4.00 -5.90
C HIS A 105 -7.66 4.61 -6.92
N ILE A 106 -8.64 5.39 -6.45
CA ILE A 106 -9.58 6.13 -7.30
C ILE A 106 -8.99 7.49 -7.68
N ASP A 107 -8.42 8.19 -6.69
CA ASP A 107 -7.81 9.50 -6.82
C ASP A 107 -6.43 9.49 -6.16
N THR A 108 -5.40 9.34 -6.98
CA THR A 108 -4.01 9.18 -6.53
C THR A 108 -3.42 10.46 -5.92
N GLU A 109 -4.14 11.59 -5.99
CA GLU A 109 -3.76 12.85 -5.32
C GLU A 109 -4.31 12.95 -3.89
N LYS A 110 -5.15 12.00 -3.46
CA LYS A 110 -5.71 11.91 -2.11
C LYS A 110 -5.15 10.71 -1.38
N ASN A 111 -5.13 10.80 -0.04
CA ASN A 111 -4.79 9.67 0.83
C ASN A 111 -3.43 9.01 0.50
N VAL A 112 -2.40 9.83 0.26
CA VAL A 112 -1.08 9.38 -0.21
C VAL A 112 -0.29 8.67 0.91
N ASN A 113 -0.56 9.00 2.18
CA ASN A 113 0.02 8.31 3.32
C ASN A 113 -0.82 7.10 3.73
N PHE A 114 -0.40 5.95 3.20
CA PHE A 114 -1.04 4.66 3.42
C PHE A 114 -1.24 4.27 4.90
N LEU A 115 -0.18 4.18 5.71
CA LEU A 115 -0.25 3.54 7.04
C LEU A 115 -0.72 4.50 8.15
N LEU A 116 -0.29 5.76 8.06
CA LEU A 116 -0.57 6.81 9.04
C LEU A 116 -0.85 8.09 8.26
N PRO A 117 -2.11 8.56 8.15
CA PRO A 117 -2.50 9.68 7.30
C PRO A 117 -2.14 11.04 7.91
N ILE A 118 -0.96 11.15 8.54
CA ILE A 118 -0.50 12.38 9.20
C ILE A 118 -0.24 13.46 8.17
N CYS A 119 0.53 13.16 7.11
CA CYS A 119 0.76 14.16 6.07
C CYS A 119 -0.52 14.46 5.30
N ASP A 120 -1.41 13.48 5.09
CA ASP A 120 -2.69 13.75 4.44
C ASP A 120 -3.57 14.72 5.26
N PHE A 121 -3.53 14.60 6.58
CA PHE A 121 -4.17 15.55 7.48
C PHE A 121 -3.51 16.93 7.40
N LEU A 122 -2.17 16.99 7.48
CA LEU A 122 -1.42 18.25 7.48
C LEU A 122 -1.52 19.02 6.16
N PHE A 123 -1.55 18.32 5.03
CA PHE A 123 -1.62 18.92 3.69
C PHE A 123 -3.04 18.97 3.11
N GLY A 124 -4.06 18.51 3.85
CA GLY A 124 -5.45 18.57 3.41
C GLY A 124 -5.78 17.63 2.24
N THR A 125 -5.01 16.55 2.05
CA THR A 125 -5.25 15.51 1.05
C THR A 125 -6.07 14.34 1.60
N ILE A 126 -6.47 14.39 2.88
CA ILE A 126 -7.33 13.37 3.49
C ILE A 126 -8.75 13.40 2.91
N LYS A 127 -9.23 12.22 2.49
CA LYS A 127 -10.58 11.99 2.02
C LYS A 127 -11.14 10.74 2.68
N LEU A 128 -12.23 10.92 3.44
CA LEU A 128 -12.80 9.85 4.28
C LEU A 128 -13.84 9.00 3.53
N SER A 129 -14.46 9.55 2.48
CA SER A 129 -15.50 8.86 1.72
C SER A 129 -15.58 9.37 0.29
N LEU A 130 -16.03 8.51 -0.62
CA LEU A 130 -16.39 8.87 -1.98
C LEU A 130 -17.71 9.65 -2.05
N SER A 131 -17.79 10.57 -3.01
CA SER A 131 -19.04 11.26 -3.37
C SER A 131 -20.05 10.30 -4.01
N VAL A 132 -21.30 10.75 -4.17
CA VAL A 132 -22.35 9.96 -4.83
C VAL A 132 -21.99 9.67 -6.29
N ASP A 133 -21.44 10.65 -6.99
CA ASP A 133 -21.05 10.50 -8.39
C ASP A 133 -19.84 9.58 -8.55
N GLU A 134 -18.85 9.68 -7.65
CA GLU A 134 -17.70 8.77 -7.64
C GLU A 134 -18.12 7.33 -7.39
N LYS A 135 -19.07 7.10 -6.47
CA LYS A 135 -19.63 5.75 -6.26
C LYS A 135 -20.39 5.23 -7.46
N ARG A 136 -21.02 6.10 -8.25
CA ARG A 136 -21.72 5.71 -9.49
C ARG A 136 -20.73 5.29 -10.57
N VAL A 137 -19.61 6.01 -10.71
CA VAL A 137 -18.60 5.75 -11.75
C VAL A 137 -17.69 4.58 -11.38
N TYR A 138 -17.21 4.54 -10.14
CA TYR A 138 -16.20 3.59 -9.68
C TYR A 138 -16.79 2.47 -8.83
N GLY A 139 -18.09 2.47 -8.53
CA GLY A 139 -18.70 1.47 -7.66
C GLY A 139 -18.38 1.68 -6.17
N THR A 140 -18.65 0.66 -5.37
CA THR A 140 -18.51 0.72 -3.90
C THR A 140 -17.30 -0.06 -3.41
N PHE A 141 -16.79 0.30 -2.23
CA PHE A 141 -15.72 -0.44 -1.56
C PHE A 141 -16.01 -1.94 -1.46
N ASN A 142 -17.24 -2.32 -1.08
CA ASN A 142 -17.62 -3.74 -0.96
C ASN A 142 -17.54 -4.48 -2.29
N LEU A 143 -17.91 -3.84 -3.41
CA LEU A 143 -17.79 -4.42 -4.75
C LEU A 143 -16.32 -4.59 -5.12
N ALA A 144 -15.49 -3.57 -4.86
CA ALA A 144 -14.06 -3.61 -5.11
C ALA A 144 -13.37 -4.77 -4.38
N LYS A 145 -13.78 -5.07 -3.14
CA LYS A 145 -13.25 -6.18 -2.33
C LYS A 145 -13.64 -7.59 -2.79
N GLN A 146 -14.64 -7.73 -3.68
CA GLN A 146 -14.98 -9.04 -4.26
C GLN A 146 -13.90 -9.53 -5.24
N ASN A 147 -13.06 -8.63 -5.73
CA ASN A 147 -11.93 -8.93 -6.59
C ASN A 147 -10.61 -8.63 -5.85
N PRO A 148 -9.50 -9.34 -6.14
CA PRO A 148 -8.19 -8.92 -5.65
C PRO A 148 -7.91 -7.50 -6.16
N MET A 149 -7.90 -6.54 -5.26
CA MET A 149 -7.48 -5.18 -5.54
C MET A 149 -5.99 -5.26 -5.87
N GLY A 150 -5.59 -4.92 -7.10
CA GLY A 150 -4.22 -5.16 -7.57
C GLY A 150 -4.13 -5.64 -9.02
N TYR A 151 -5.27 -5.94 -9.67
CA TYR A 151 -5.31 -6.31 -11.09
C TYR A 151 -5.18 -5.13 -12.07
N SER A 152 -5.08 -3.89 -11.59
CA SER A 152 -4.50 -2.74 -12.32
C SER A 152 -4.76 -1.52 -11.47
N GLU A 153 -3.68 -0.84 -11.10
CA GLU A 153 -3.82 0.57 -10.81
C GLU A 153 -4.03 1.35 -12.12
N PRO A 154 -4.87 2.40 -12.09
CA PRO A 154 -5.78 2.75 -11.01
C PRO A 154 -7.03 1.87 -11.06
N ALA A 155 -7.66 1.63 -9.90
CA ALA A 155 -8.86 0.79 -9.78
C ALA A 155 -10.00 1.21 -10.72
N LYS A 156 -9.96 2.46 -11.22
CA LYS A 156 -10.84 2.97 -12.29
C LYS A 156 -10.94 2.06 -13.51
N TYR A 157 -9.85 1.43 -13.96
CA TYR A 157 -9.86 0.60 -15.17
C TYR A 157 -10.51 -0.78 -14.95
N VAL A 158 -10.47 -1.29 -13.72
CA VAL A 158 -11.09 -2.58 -13.35
C VAL A 158 -12.58 -2.39 -13.08
N LEU A 159 -12.96 -1.32 -12.37
CA LEU A 159 -14.33 -1.07 -11.94
C LEU A 159 -15.23 -0.71 -13.14
N GLN A 160 -14.70 -0.02 -14.14
CA GLN A 160 -15.44 0.33 -15.35
C GLN A 160 -15.84 -0.91 -16.17
N LYS A 161 -14.96 -1.92 -16.24
CA LYS A 161 -15.24 -3.20 -16.93
C LYS A 161 -16.38 -4.03 -16.32
N ILE A 162 -16.69 -3.83 -15.04
CA ILE A 162 -17.76 -4.59 -14.34
C ILE A 162 -19.13 -3.96 -14.61
N ILE A 163 -19.19 -2.66 -14.95
CA ILE A 163 -20.44 -1.95 -15.22
C ILE A 163 -20.92 -2.19 -16.67
N ASP A 164 -20.02 -2.55 -17.58
CA ASP A 164 -20.29 -2.77 -19.00
C ASP A 164 -20.70 -4.23 -19.37
N ILE A 165 -21.01 -5.09 -18.37
CA ILE A 165 -21.50 -6.48 -18.53
C ILE A 165 -22.90 -6.59 -17.94
#